data_AF-A0A1Y4KXN7-F1
#
_entry.id   AF-A0A1Y4KXN7-F1
#
_cell.length_a   1.000
_cell.length_b   1.000
_cell.length_c   1.000
_cell.angle_alpha   90.00
_cell.angle_beta   90.00
_cell.angle_gamma   90.00
#
_symmetry.space_group_name_H-M   'P 1'
#
loop_
_entity.id
_entity.type
_entity.pdbx_description
1 polymer ?
#
loop_
_entity_poly.entity_id
_entity_poly.type
_entity_poly.pdbx_seq_one_letter_code
_entity_poly.pdbx_strand_id
1 'polypeptide(L)'
;MKLYKRITALALCAALVFGGCTSKPEKETSQDGSAKAEENEEKSRQQAYLDMLRPLAYGNAEGLKLEKGTYISIIGKGEKSEFWKTVKEGAAAAADDLNTILGYKGNDKIKVVYGGPANDGDAEEQINILDEELDRYPAALGIAVIDEQSCAVQFDLAAENDIPIVAFDSGTDYQGIEAMCSTNNEEAAKTAAGKLSDALGGQGEVVIFAESSTSASTRQRVDGFRNELKANSPEINVVNVYYMDQSANLAKSIAEEEAKKQAGEGGAVMTEEEIQAKADAMTWEEIVKCMMEAHPDAKGYFGTNADVCQAILKGADELEKKDIKIVGFDGGEEQIKSLDDDRVVGLILQNPFAMGYATVIAAARAALGMGNEAFVDSGYTWVTKDNVDKKTIQNMLY
;
A
#
# COMPACT_ATOMS: atom_id res chain seq x y z
N MET A 1 -92.93 38.60 -24.42
CA MET A 1 -93.45 39.96 -24.70
C MET A 1 -92.25 40.86 -24.98
N LYS A 2 -92.20 41.41 -26.22
CA LYS A 2 -91.38 42.54 -26.74
C LYS A 2 -89.84 42.34 -26.80
N LEU A 3 -89.25 42.09 -27.99
CA LEU A 3 -88.88 43.01 -29.10
C LEU A 3 -87.61 43.84 -28.75
N TYR A 4 -86.51 43.90 -29.51
CA TYR A 4 -86.26 44.25 -30.93
C TYR A 4 -84.85 43.66 -31.34
N LYS A 5 -84.65 43.00 -32.50
CA LYS A 5 -84.16 43.53 -33.82
C LYS A 5 -82.83 44.33 -33.71
N ARG A 6 -81.77 44.21 -34.52
CA ARG A 6 -81.50 43.75 -35.92
C ARG A 6 -79.96 43.92 -36.15
N ILE A 7 -79.24 42.95 -36.73
CA ILE A 7 -78.76 42.84 -38.14
C ILE A 7 -77.36 43.46 -38.46
N THR A 8 -76.45 42.59 -38.95
CA THR A 8 -75.28 42.75 -39.87
C THR A 8 -74.10 43.66 -39.50
N ALA A 9 -72.85 43.47 -39.95
CA ALA A 9 -72.06 42.39 -40.58
C ALA A 9 -70.67 42.99 -40.89
N LEU A 10 -69.70 42.12 -41.21
CA LEU A 10 -68.38 42.38 -41.84
C LEU A 10 -67.28 42.92 -40.89
N ALA A 11 -66.31 42.10 -40.49
CA ALA A 11 -65.17 41.56 -41.26
C ALA A 11 -64.03 42.59 -41.45
N LEU A 12 -62.88 42.38 -40.82
CA LEU A 12 -61.61 42.07 -41.50
C LEU A 12 -60.45 41.91 -40.49
N CYS A 13 -59.80 40.76 -40.59
CA CYS A 13 -58.35 40.50 -40.48
C CYS A 13 -57.45 41.44 -39.66
N ALA A 14 -56.88 40.90 -38.59
CA ALA A 14 -55.42 40.88 -38.39
C ALA A 14 -55.05 39.76 -37.41
N ALA A 15 -54.48 38.69 -37.94
CA ALA A 15 -53.80 37.68 -37.15
C ALA A 15 -52.50 38.27 -36.60
N LEU A 16 -52.37 38.35 -35.28
CA LEU A 16 -51.08 38.41 -34.60
C LEU A 16 -51.09 37.32 -33.53
N VAL A 17 -50.54 36.17 -33.92
CA VAL A 17 -50.22 35.05 -33.04
C VAL A 17 -49.10 35.53 -32.12
N PHE A 18 -49.42 35.77 -30.85
CA PHE A 18 -48.42 35.78 -29.80
C PHE A 18 -48.07 34.33 -29.47
N GLY A 19 -46.82 33.97 -29.73
CA GLY A 19 -46.25 32.67 -29.41
C GLY A 19 -46.25 32.42 -27.91
N GLY A 20 -47.03 31.43 -27.48
CA GLY A 20 -46.83 30.75 -26.21
C GLY A 20 -45.97 29.51 -26.47
N CYS A 21 -44.65 29.65 -26.31
CA CYS A 21 -43.73 28.51 -26.32
C CYS A 21 -43.70 27.83 -24.94
N THR A 22 -44.10 26.56 -24.94
CA THR A 22 -43.43 25.39 -24.33
C THR A 22 -43.11 25.42 -22.83
N SER A 23 -43.79 24.56 -22.06
CA SER A 23 -43.15 23.78 -20.99
C SER A 23 -43.02 22.32 -21.48
N LYS A 24 -41.79 21.92 -21.80
CA LYS A 24 -41.40 20.51 -21.94
C LYS A 24 -41.64 19.80 -20.59
N PRO A 25 -41.91 18.49 -20.57
CA PRO A 25 -41.79 17.73 -19.34
C PRO A 25 -40.32 17.81 -18.91
N GLU A 26 -40.06 18.30 -17.70
CA GLU A 26 -38.75 18.17 -17.08
C GLU A 26 -38.42 16.68 -17.03
N LYS A 27 -37.37 16.29 -17.76
CA LYS A 27 -36.62 15.09 -17.40
C LYS A 27 -36.12 15.37 -15.99
N GLU A 28 -36.62 14.64 -15.00
CA GLU A 28 -35.83 14.36 -13.81
C GLU A 28 -34.50 13.78 -14.31
N THR A 29 -33.47 14.62 -14.30
CA THR A 29 -32.10 14.20 -14.54
C THR A 29 -31.76 13.18 -13.47
N SER A 30 -31.48 11.97 -13.92
CA SER A 30 -31.08 10.78 -13.16
C SER A 30 -29.71 10.92 -12.47
N GLN A 31 -29.41 12.07 -11.85
CA GLN A 31 -28.18 12.32 -11.09
C GLN A 31 -28.26 11.78 -9.65
N ASP A 32 -29.44 11.79 -9.03
CA ASP A 32 -29.62 11.24 -7.66
C ASP A 32 -29.56 9.70 -7.64
N GLY A 33 -29.89 9.06 -8.76
CA GLY A 33 -29.77 7.61 -8.93
C GLY A 33 -28.35 7.12 -9.20
N SER A 34 -27.52 7.90 -9.92
CA SER A 34 -26.13 7.52 -10.21
C SER A 34 -25.22 7.72 -9.00
N ALA A 35 -25.35 8.84 -8.28
CA ALA A 35 -24.55 9.12 -7.08
C ALA A 35 -24.80 8.10 -5.95
N LYS A 36 -26.06 7.69 -5.74
CA LYS A 36 -26.40 6.63 -4.77
C LYS A 36 -25.95 5.24 -5.22
N ALA A 37 -25.89 4.99 -6.52
CA ALA A 37 -25.35 3.74 -7.05
C ALA A 37 -23.83 3.67 -6.86
N GLU A 38 -23.12 4.76 -7.17
CA GLU A 38 -21.67 4.91 -6.97
C GLU A 38 -21.30 4.80 -5.48
N GLU A 39 -22.04 5.45 -4.58
CA GLU A 39 -21.82 5.34 -3.12
C GLU A 39 -22.01 3.91 -2.61
N ASN A 40 -23.04 3.20 -3.10
CA ASN A 40 -23.29 1.81 -2.71
C ASN A 40 -22.23 0.85 -3.29
N GLU A 41 -21.75 1.09 -4.51
CA GLU A 41 -20.67 0.31 -5.10
C GLU A 41 -19.36 0.51 -4.33
N GLU A 42 -19.04 1.74 -3.94
CA GLU A 42 -17.85 2.06 -3.15
C GLU A 42 -17.92 1.42 -1.74
N LYS A 43 -19.04 1.53 -1.03
CA LYS A 43 -19.22 0.83 0.26
C LYS A 43 -19.11 -0.69 0.12
N SER A 44 -19.65 -1.26 -0.95
CA SER A 44 -19.51 -2.70 -1.22
C SER A 44 -18.05 -3.08 -1.53
N ARG A 45 -17.28 -2.21 -2.17
CA ARG A 45 -15.85 -2.40 -2.43
C ARG A 45 -15.05 -2.35 -1.12
N GLN A 46 -15.30 -1.34 -0.29
CA GLN A 46 -14.69 -1.18 1.03
C GLN A 46 -14.94 -2.39 1.92
N GLN A 47 -16.18 -2.89 1.97
CA GLN A 47 -16.52 -4.08 2.74
C GLN A 47 -15.74 -5.32 2.29
N ALA A 48 -15.47 -5.46 0.99
CA ALA A 48 -14.70 -6.61 0.48
C ALA A 48 -13.27 -6.65 1.04
N TYR A 49 -12.63 -5.50 1.25
CA TYR A 49 -11.35 -5.43 1.95
C TYR A 49 -11.48 -5.87 3.42
N LEU A 50 -12.53 -5.42 4.11
CA LEU A 50 -12.72 -5.67 5.54
C LEU A 50 -13.10 -7.13 5.83
N ASP A 51 -13.78 -7.81 4.91
CA ASP A 51 -14.16 -9.22 5.04
C ASP A 51 -12.96 -10.18 5.04
N MET A 52 -11.78 -9.70 4.63
CA MET A 52 -10.53 -10.45 4.69
C MET A 52 -9.86 -10.40 6.06
N LEU A 53 -10.20 -9.42 6.91
CA LEU A 53 -9.58 -9.24 8.21
C LEU A 53 -9.77 -10.47 9.10
N ARG A 54 -8.71 -10.86 9.82
CA ARG A 54 -8.80 -11.87 10.87
C ARG A 54 -8.21 -11.31 12.18
N PRO A 55 -9.04 -11.17 13.24
CA PRO A 55 -10.48 -11.46 13.28
C PRO A 55 -11.34 -10.35 12.63
N LEU A 56 -12.54 -10.73 12.18
CA LEU A 56 -13.51 -9.83 11.53
C LEU A 56 -13.98 -8.66 12.41
N ALA A 57 -13.77 -8.74 13.72
CA ALA A 57 -14.15 -7.69 14.67
C ALA A 57 -13.44 -6.34 14.43
N TYR A 58 -12.32 -6.35 13.69
CA TYR A 58 -11.56 -5.14 13.34
C TYR A 58 -12.05 -4.48 12.03
N GLY A 59 -13.02 -5.08 11.35
CA GLY A 59 -13.64 -4.54 10.13
C GLY A 59 -14.91 -3.74 10.38
N ASN A 60 -15.17 -3.28 11.61
CA ASN A 60 -16.30 -2.41 11.93
C ASN A 60 -16.03 -1.57 13.19
N ALA A 61 -16.80 -0.49 13.35
CA ALA A 61 -16.71 0.43 14.49
C ALA A 61 -17.82 0.24 15.56
N GLU A 62 -18.57 -0.86 15.52
CA GLU A 62 -19.70 -1.05 16.42
C GLU A 62 -19.27 -1.20 17.89
N GLY A 63 -19.99 -0.54 18.80
CA GLY A 63 -19.75 -0.62 20.23
C GLY A 63 -18.59 0.23 20.75
N LEU A 64 -17.82 0.89 19.88
CA LEU A 64 -16.72 1.78 20.24
C LEU A 64 -17.25 3.18 20.59
N LYS A 65 -17.39 3.45 21.89
CA LYS A 65 -18.00 4.69 22.41
C LYS A 65 -16.95 5.73 22.79
N LEU A 66 -16.19 6.19 21.80
CA LEU A 66 -15.20 7.28 21.98
C LEU A 66 -15.90 8.59 22.38
N GLU A 67 -15.17 9.43 23.11
CA GLU A 67 -15.66 10.76 23.49
C GLU A 67 -15.66 11.72 22.28
N LYS A 68 -16.48 12.78 22.37
CA LYS A 68 -16.54 13.80 21.32
C LYS A 68 -15.18 14.46 21.14
N GLY A 69 -14.75 14.61 19.90
CA GLY A 69 -13.48 15.25 19.58
C GLY A 69 -12.24 14.41 19.90
N THR A 70 -12.38 13.13 20.28
CA THR A 70 -11.23 12.23 20.46
C THR A 70 -10.31 12.29 19.25
N TYR A 71 -9.01 12.40 19.53
CA TYR A 71 -7.96 12.46 18.53
C TYR A 71 -7.20 11.14 18.45
N ILE A 72 -7.07 10.57 17.25
CA ILE A 72 -6.27 9.39 16.97
C ILE A 72 -5.28 9.77 15.87
N SER A 73 -4.00 9.49 16.09
CA SER A 73 -2.94 9.74 15.13
C SER A 73 -2.55 8.45 14.42
N ILE A 74 -2.38 8.47 13.11
CA ILE A 74 -1.93 7.34 12.28
C ILE A 74 -0.71 7.80 11.49
N ILE A 75 0.42 7.11 11.64
CA ILE A 75 1.69 7.48 11.03
C ILE A 75 2.16 6.35 10.10
N GLY A 76 2.20 6.61 8.79
CA GLY A 76 2.74 5.65 7.82
C GLY A 76 4.24 5.84 7.55
N LYS A 77 4.79 5.03 6.64
CA LYS A 77 6.18 5.21 6.17
C LYS A 77 6.34 6.29 5.10
N GLY A 78 5.23 6.83 4.60
CA GLY A 78 5.19 7.87 3.58
C GLY A 78 3.75 8.31 3.29
N GLU A 79 3.57 9.22 2.33
CA GLU A 79 2.25 9.72 1.92
C GLU A 79 1.96 9.62 0.42
N LYS A 80 2.97 9.36 -0.41
CA LYS A 80 2.87 9.60 -1.85
C LYS A 80 2.54 8.36 -2.67
N SER A 81 3.07 7.19 -2.29
CA SER A 81 2.80 5.94 -3.00
C SER A 81 1.33 5.54 -2.87
N GLU A 82 0.83 4.82 -3.88
CA GLU A 82 -0.58 4.37 -3.90
C GLU A 82 -0.90 3.50 -2.68
N PHE A 83 0.05 2.70 -2.21
CA PHE A 83 -0.10 1.93 -0.96
C PHE A 83 -0.48 2.82 0.23
N TRP A 84 0.29 3.88 0.51
CA TRP A 84 0.05 4.76 1.65
C TRP A 84 -1.20 5.63 1.48
N LYS A 85 -1.55 6.00 0.24
CA LYS A 85 -2.83 6.65 -0.06
C LYS A 85 -4.00 5.74 0.31
N THR A 86 -3.95 4.46 -0.05
CA THR A 86 -5.01 3.49 0.28
C THR A 86 -5.07 3.18 1.78
N VAL A 87 -3.94 3.16 2.50
CA VAL A 87 -3.94 3.12 3.97
C VAL A 87 -4.70 4.33 4.54
N LYS A 88 -4.39 5.54 4.05
CA LYS A 88 -5.05 6.78 4.48
C LYS A 88 -6.55 6.76 4.21
N GLU A 89 -6.98 6.21 3.07
CA GLU A 89 -8.40 6.00 2.74
C GLU A 89 -9.08 5.05 3.73
N GLY A 90 -8.45 3.93 4.06
CA GLY A 90 -8.96 2.98 5.06
C GLY A 90 -9.12 3.61 6.45
N ALA A 91 -8.12 4.38 6.89
CA ALA A 91 -8.17 5.10 8.15
C ALA A 91 -9.28 6.17 8.16
N ALA A 92 -9.46 6.89 7.06
CA ALA A 92 -10.54 7.86 6.90
C ALA A 92 -11.92 7.19 6.92
N ALA A 93 -12.07 6.03 6.27
CA ALA A 93 -13.31 5.25 6.28
C ALA A 93 -13.70 4.81 7.71
N ALA A 94 -12.75 4.30 8.50
CA ALA A 94 -12.99 3.97 9.90
C ALA A 94 -13.41 5.19 10.74
N ALA A 95 -12.79 6.35 10.48
CA ALA A 95 -13.18 7.60 11.14
C ALA A 95 -14.61 8.01 10.80
N ASP A 96 -15.03 7.87 9.54
CA ASP A 96 -16.37 8.19 9.11
C ASP A 96 -17.42 7.21 9.65
N ASP A 97 -17.09 5.91 9.76
CA ASP A 97 -17.95 4.92 10.40
C ASP A 97 -18.14 5.20 11.90
N LEU A 98 -17.05 5.47 12.63
CA LEU A 98 -17.09 5.89 14.03
C LEU A 98 -18.01 7.10 14.22
N ASN A 99 -17.82 8.14 13.42
CA ASN A 99 -18.62 9.36 13.50
C ASN A 99 -20.09 9.14 13.12
N THR A 100 -20.35 8.27 12.13
CA THR A 100 -21.71 7.92 11.70
C THR A 100 -22.45 7.17 12.80
N ILE A 101 -21.82 6.15 13.39
CA ILE A 101 -22.39 5.34 14.47
C ILE A 101 -22.63 6.19 15.74
N LEU A 102 -21.68 7.07 16.09
CA LEU A 102 -21.79 7.93 17.26
C LEU A 102 -22.68 9.16 17.04
N GLY A 103 -23.03 9.45 15.77
CA GLY A 103 -23.81 10.63 15.39
C GLY A 103 -23.07 11.95 15.57
N TYR A 104 -21.74 11.92 15.60
CA TYR A 104 -20.89 13.09 15.84
C TYR A 104 -20.71 13.94 14.58
N LYS A 105 -20.75 15.26 14.74
CA LYS A 105 -20.71 16.24 13.63
C LYS A 105 -19.91 17.48 14.00
N GLY A 106 -19.38 18.18 13.00
CA GLY A 106 -18.63 19.40 13.21
C GLY A 106 -17.45 19.18 14.18
N ASN A 107 -17.35 20.02 15.20
CA ASN A 107 -16.27 19.95 16.19
C ASN A 107 -16.35 18.71 17.09
N ASP A 108 -17.50 18.03 17.15
CA ASP A 108 -17.68 16.82 17.95
C ASP A 108 -17.09 15.58 17.25
N LYS A 109 -16.73 15.66 15.96
CA LYS A 109 -16.21 14.50 15.22
C LYS A 109 -14.98 13.92 15.90
N ILE A 110 -14.91 12.59 15.95
CA ILE A 110 -13.64 11.87 16.13
C ILE A 110 -12.71 12.32 15.01
N LYS A 111 -11.49 12.71 15.38
CA LYS A 111 -10.46 13.19 14.47
C LYS A 111 -9.42 12.10 14.32
N VAL A 112 -9.38 11.49 13.14
CA VAL A 112 -8.27 10.63 12.72
C VAL A 112 -7.41 11.44 11.76
N VAL A 113 -6.13 11.59 12.09
CA VAL A 113 -5.16 12.25 11.22
C VAL A 113 -4.14 11.22 10.76
N TYR A 114 -3.93 11.18 9.45
CA TYR A 114 -2.85 10.43 8.85
C TYR A 114 -1.70 11.37 8.53
N GLY A 115 -0.49 11.01 8.94
CA GLY A 115 0.76 11.66 8.55
C GLY A 115 1.81 10.63 8.11
N GLY A 116 2.82 11.08 7.38
CA GLY A 116 3.99 10.29 7.06
C GLY A 116 5.08 11.16 6.46
N PRO A 117 6.32 10.64 6.39
CA PRO A 117 7.40 11.35 5.72
C PRO A 117 7.06 11.77 4.29
N ALA A 118 7.64 12.88 3.84
CA ALA A 118 7.48 13.36 2.48
C ALA A 118 8.13 12.41 1.46
N ASN A 119 9.19 11.71 1.88
CA ASN A 119 9.85 10.66 1.10
C ASN A 119 9.68 9.33 1.84
N ASP A 120 9.13 8.34 1.15
CA ASP A 120 8.89 7.01 1.72
C ASP A 120 10.21 6.45 2.29
N GLY A 121 10.17 5.98 3.54
CA GLY A 121 11.33 5.38 4.21
C GLY A 121 12.29 6.35 4.90
N ASP A 122 11.97 7.65 5.01
CA ASP A 122 12.73 8.59 5.83
C ASP A 122 12.43 8.42 7.33
N ALA A 123 13.30 7.66 8.01
CA ALA A 123 13.15 7.35 9.44
C ALA A 123 13.33 8.58 10.36
N GLU A 124 14.17 9.55 9.97
CA GLU A 124 14.39 10.76 10.77
C GLU A 124 13.16 11.66 10.72
N GLU A 125 12.59 11.85 9.53
CA GLU A 125 11.33 12.59 9.37
C GLU A 125 10.17 11.87 10.09
N GLN A 126 10.10 10.53 10.05
CA GLN A 126 9.07 9.78 10.77
C GLN A 126 9.16 10.00 12.29
N ILE A 127 10.37 10.03 12.86
CA ILE A 127 10.59 10.31 14.28
C ILE A 127 10.12 11.74 14.63
N ASN A 128 10.46 12.73 13.80
CA ASN A 128 10.02 14.11 14.03
C ASN A 128 8.49 14.24 13.98
N ILE A 129 7.83 13.56 13.03
CA ILE A 129 6.36 13.51 12.96
C ILE A 129 5.79 12.84 14.21
N LEU A 130 6.39 11.73 14.66
CA LEU A 130 5.98 11.05 15.87
C LEU A 130 6.08 11.95 17.11
N ASP A 131 7.18 12.68 17.29
CA ASP A 131 7.34 13.65 18.39
C ASP A 131 6.25 14.74 18.34
N GLU A 132 5.99 15.32 17.17
CA GLU A 132 4.94 16.33 16.98
C GLU A 132 3.54 15.79 17.30
N GLU A 133 3.27 14.53 16.97
CA GLU A 133 2.00 13.87 17.23
C GLU A 133 1.84 13.55 18.72
N LEU A 134 2.89 13.09 19.40
CA LEU A 134 2.86 12.87 20.85
C LEU A 134 2.61 14.18 21.62
N ASP A 135 3.18 15.30 21.16
CA ASP A 135 2.94 16.65 21.73
C ASP A 135 1.48 17.13 21.61
N ARG A 136 0.69 16.50 20.73
CA ARG A 136 -0.76 16.77 20.58
C ARG A 136 -1.63 15.90 21.49
N TYR A 137 -1.03 15.00 22.27
CA TYR A 137 -1.70 14.09 23.20
C TYR A 137 -2.87 13.32 22.55
N PRO A 138 -2.62 12.54 21.47
CA PRO A 138 -3.64 11.67 20.91
C PRO A 138 -4.10 10.65 21.94
N ALA A 139 -5.37 10.26 21.87
CA ALA A 139 -5.92 9.21 22.70
C ALA A 139 -5.36 7.82 22.36
N ALA A 140 -4.83 7.66 21.15
CA ALA A 140 -4.08 6.49 20.70
C ALA A 140 -3.28 6.83 19.44
N LEU A 141 -2.17 6.11 19.25
CA LEU A 141 -1.28 6.22 18.10
C LEU A 141 -1.29 4.91 17.31
N GLY A 142 -1.46 4.98 16.00
CA GLY A 142 -1.13 3.92 15.05
C GLY A 142 0.15 4.26 14.30
N ILE A 143 1.09 3.33 14.14
CA ILE A 143 2.35 3.59 13.42
C ILE A 143 2.86 2.38 12.61
N ALA A 144 3.28 2.62 11.37
CA ALA A 144 4.03 1.67 10.56
C ALA A 144 5.51 2.04 10.59
N VAL A 145 6.32 1.23 11.28
CA VAL A 145 7.69 1.61 11.63
C VAL A 145 8.64 1.34 10.45
N ILE A 146 9.40 2.36 10.04
CA ILE A 146 10.37 2.26 8.95
C ILE A 146 11.54 1.35 9.33
N ASP A 147 12.14 1.62 10.48
CA ASP A 147 13.24 0.86 11.09
C ASP A 147 12.75 0.30 12.42
N GLU A 148 12.76 -1.03 12.55
CA GLU A 148 12.19 -1.76 13.69
C GLU A 148 12.58 -1.19 15.07
N GLN A 149 13.75 -0.58 15.19
CA GLN A 149 14.35 -0.14 16.46
C GLN A 149 14.35 1.38 16.65
N SER A 150 13.96 2.17 15.66
CA SER A 150 14.20 3.62 15.66
C SER A 150 13.29 4.43 16.58
N CYS A 151 12.07 3.95 16.88
CA CYS A 151 11.06 4.68 17.63
C CYS A 151 10.97 4.31 19.13
N ALA A 152 11.88 3.48 19.66
CA ALA A 152 11.76 2.95 21.03
C ALA A 152 11.69 4.05 22.11
N VAL A 153 12.47 5.13 21.96
CA VAL A 153 12.45 6.27 22.89
C VAL A 153 11.10 6.98 22.88
N GLN A 154 10.54 7.21 21.70
CA GLN A 154 9.22 7.83 21.55
C GLN A 154 8.10 6.94 22.07
N PHE A 155 8.25 5.62 21.93
CA PHE A 155 7.29 4.67 22.49
C PHE A 155 7.31 4.65 24.02
N ASP A 156 8.48 4.80 24.64
CA ASP A 156 8.56 5.01 26.08
C ASP A 156 7.88 6.32 26.51
N LEU A 157 8.07 7.42 25.75
CA LEU A 157 7.36 8.69 26.02
C LEU A 157 5.85 8.56 25.88
N ALA A 158 5.36 7.85 24.86
CA ALA A 158 3.94 7.57 24.69
C ALA A 158 3.38 6.78 25.88
N ALA A 159 4.08 5.72 26.31
CA ALA A 159 3.71 4.91 27.45
C ALA A 159 3.70 5.71 28.77
N GLU A 160 4.67 6.60 28.99
CA GLU A 160 4.71 7.52 30.14
C GLU A 160 3.53 8.50 30.18
N ASN A 161 2.92 8.78 29.04
CA ASN A 161 1.75 9.66 28.90
C ASN A 161 0.43 8.89 28.71
N ASP A 162 0.42 7.58 28.97
CA ASP A 162 -0.75 6.70 28.79
C ASP A 162 -1.33 6.73 27.36
N ILE A 163 -0.49 6.94 26.34
CA ILE A 163 -0.87 6.91 24.92
C ILE A 163 -0.61 5.50 24.38
N PRO A 164 -1.66 4.69 24.14
CA PRO A 164 -1.50 3.36 23.59
C PRO A 164 -1.00 3.39 22.13
N ILE A 165 -0.16 2.43 21.78
CA ILE A 165 0.47 2.31 20.45
C ILE A 165 -0.04 1.07 19.75
N VAL A 166 -0.49 1.21 18.51
CA VAL A 166 -0.81 0.11 17.59
C VAL A 166 0.20 0.12 16.44
N ALA A 167 0.94 -0.96 16.26
CA ALA A 167 1.79 -1.11 15.08
C ALA A 167 0.94 -1.58 13.88
N PHE A 168 1.31 -1.21 12.66
CA PHE A 168 0.66 -1.72 11.46
C PHE A 168 1.62 -1.79 10.26
N ASP A 169 1.30 -2.61 9.25
CA ASP A 169 2.15 -2.92 8.07
C ASP A 169 3.54 -3.52 8.42
N SER A 170 4.38 -2.74 9.10
CA SER A 170 5.72 -3.07 9.56
C SER A 170 5.86 -2.76 11.05
N GLY A 171 6.25 -3.78 11.81
CA GLY A 171 6.30 -3.72 13.27
C GLY A 171 7.62 -3.21 13.85
N THR A 172 7.72 -3.37 15.17
CA THR A 172 8.85 -3.00 16.03
C THR A 172 9.16 -4.17 16.98
N ASP A 173 10.37 -4.21 17.54
CA ASP A 173 10.72 -5.13 18.64
C ASP A 173 10.28 -4.59 20.02
N TYR A 174 9.71 -3.38 20.06
CA TYR A 174 9.12 -2.80 21.26
C TYR A 174 7.95 -3.63 21.80
N GLN A 175 8.01 -3.97 23.08
CA GLN A 175 7.06 -4.91 23.71
C GLN A 175 5.74 -4.27 24.14
N GLY A 176 5.67 -2.93 24.22
CA GLY A 176 4.53 -2.20 24.76
C GLY A 176 3.44 -1.82 23.74
N ILE A 177 3.44 -2.42 22.55
CA ILE A 177 2.37 -2.20 21.58
C ILE A 177 1.10 -2.99 21.97
N GLU A 178 -0.06 -2.41 21.69
CA GLU A 178 -1.38 -2.98 21.99
C GLU A 178 -1.84 -4.01 20.96
N ALA A 179 -1.43 -3.83 19.71
CA ALA A 179 -1.75 -4.71 18.59
C ALA A 179 -0.80 -4.48 17.40
N MET A 180 -0.69 -5.48 16.53
CA MET A 180 -0.09 -5.39 15.20
C MET A 180 -1.14 -5.66 14.13
N CYS A 181 -1.41 -4.69 13.25
CA CYS A 181 -2.35 -4.81 12.13
C CYS A 181 -1.60 -4.90 10.80
N SER A 182 -1.39 -6.10 10.24
CA SER A 182 -0.63 -6.22 8.99
C SER A 182 -0.97 -7.47 8.21
N THR A 183 -0.42 -7.58 7.00
CA THR A 183 -0.30 -8.86 6.31
C THR A 183 0.55 -9.79 7.18
N ASN A 184 0.19 -11.07 7.26
CA ASN A 184 1.12 -12.08 7.72
C ASN A 184 2.26 -12.27 6.69
N ASN A 185 3.32 -11.48 6.83
CA ASN A 185 4.41 -11.39 5.85
C ASN A 185 5.18 -12.71 5.68
N GLU A 186 5.38 -13.48 6.75
CA GLU A 186 6.01 -14.78 6.66
C GLU A 186 5.17 -15.74 5.82
N GLU A 187 3.87 -15.82 6.08
CA GLU A 187 2.96 -16.72 5.35
C GLU A 187 2.79 -16.30 3.89
N ALA A 188 2.68 -15.00 3.63
CA ALA A 188 2.64 -14.47 2.27
C ALA A 188 3.92 -14.81 1.49
N ALA A 189 5.09 -14.71 2.13
CA ALA A 189 6.36 -15.04 1.51
C ALA A 189 6.56 -16.56 1.29
N LYS A 190 6.03 -17.42 2.19
CA LYS A 190 5.97 -18.87 1.93
C LYS A 190 5.15 -19.17 0.68
N THR A 191 4.00 -18.51 0.51
CA THR A 191 3.21 -18.64 -0.72
C THR A 191 4.02 -18.25 -1.95
N ALA A 192 4.71 -17.11 -1.92
CA ALA A 192 5.56 -16.68 -3.03
C ALA A 192 6.70 -17.67 -3.32
N ALA A 193 7.38 -18.19 -2.29
CA ALA A 193 8.43 -19.19 -2.40
C ALA A 193 7.95 -20.50 -3.03
N GLY A 194 6.82 -21.03 -2.56
CA GLY A 194 6.22 -22.24 -3.13
C GLY A 194 5.86 -22.05 -4.60
N LYS A 195 5.26 -20.90 -4.96
CA LYS A 195 4.91 -20.59 -6.35
C LYS A 195 6.13 -20.43 -7.26
N LEU A 196 7.19 -19.78 -6.78
CA LEU A 196 8.43 -19.69 -7.54
C LEU A 196 9.07 -21.08 -7.70
N SER A 197 9.09 -21.89 -6.65
CA SER A 197 9.62 -23.25 -6.69
C SER A 197 8.92 -24.12 -7.72
N ASP A 198 7.59 -24.10 -7.75
CA ASP A 198 6.78 -24.80 -8.76
C ASP A 198 7.15 -24.35 -10.18
N ALA A 199 7.29 -23.03 -10.38
CA ALA A 199 7.64 -22.45 -11.67
C ALA A 199 9.07 -22.79 -12.14
N LEU A 200 9.98 -23.07 -11.20
CA LEU A 200 11.36 -23.52 -11.47
C LEU A 200 11.48 -25.04 -11.61
N GLY A 201 10.41 -25.80 -11.35
CA GLY A 201 10.47 -27.27 -11.33
C GLY A 201 11.23 -27.84 -10.13
N GLY A 202 11.34 -27.09 -9.04
CA GLY A 202 11.90 -27.55 -7.76
C GLY A 202 13.43 -27.51 -7.64
N GLN A 203 14.16 -26.88 -8.57
CA GLN A 203 15.62 -26.76 -8.52
C GLN A 203 16.13 -25.44 -9.12
N GLY A 204 17.32 -24.99 -8.71
CA GLY A 204 18.02 -23.86 -9.33
C GLY A 204 18.45 -22.79 -8.35
N GLU A 205 18.87 -21.65 -8.89
CA GLU A 205 19.35 -20.52 -8.09
C GLU A 205 18.36 -19.36 -8.08
N VAL A 206 18.20 -18.75 -6.90
CA VAL A 206 17.30 -17.62 -6.65
C VAL A 206 18.08 -16.45 -6.06
N VAL A 207 17.79 -15.24 -6.55
CA VAL A 207 18.24 -13.99 -5.95
C VAL A 207 17.04 -13.27 -5.35
N ILE A 208 17.17 -12.80 -4.12
CA ILE A 208 16.17 -11.94 -3.49
C ILE A 208 16.66 -10.50 -3.56
N PHE A 209 15.80 -9.61 -4.02
CA PHE A 209 15.99 -8.18 -3.84
C PHE A 209 14.93 -7.69 -2.84
N ALA A 210 15.39 -6.94 -1.85
CA ALA A 210 14.61 -6.48 -0.72
C ALA A 210 14.71 -4.96 -0.57
N GLU A 211 13.67 -4.33 -0.05
CA GLU A 211 13.63 -2.87 0.14
C GLU A 211 14.57 -2.41 1.26
N SER A 212 14.46 -3.01 2.44
CA SER A 212 15.16 -2.58 3.64
C SER A 212 15.62 -3.76 4.48
N SER A 213 16.82 -3.64 5.03
CA SER A 213 17.41 -4.58 5.98
C SER A 213 16.93 -4.35 7.42
N THR A 214 16.39 -3.18 7.73
CA THR A 214 15.94 -2.75 9.07
C THR A 214 14.42 -2.76 9.24
N SER A 215 13.65 -2.89 8.17
CA SER A 215 12.18 -3.05 8.20
C SER A 215 11.75 -4.47 8.64
N ALA A 216 10.81 -4.56 9.58
CA ALA A 216 10.26 -5.83 10.07
C ALA A 216 9.47 -6.61 9.02
N SER A 217 8.64 -5.93 8.23
CA SER A 217 7.90 -6.60 7.16
C SER A 217 8.85 -7.21 6.12
N THR A 218 9.91 -6.48 5.75
CA THR A 218 10.90 -6.96 4.78
C THR A 218 11.69 -8.15 5.30
N ARG A 219 12.16 -8.11 6.56
CA ARG A 219 12.83 -9.27 7.18
C ARG A 219 11.92 -10.50 7.22
N GLN A 220 10.67 -10.34 7.66
CA GLN A 220 9.69 -11.44 7.68
C GLN A 220 9.45 -12.03 6.28
N ARG A 221 9.40 -11.19 5.24
CA ARG A 221 9.28 -11.66 3.85
C ARG A 221 10.51 -12.46 3.42
N VAL A 222 11.71 -11.95 3.65
CA VAL A 222 12.97 -12.64 3.30
C VAL A 222 13.08 -13.97 4.05
N ASP A 223 12.86 -13.96 5.36
CA ASP A 223 12.99 -15.14 6.21
C ASP A 223 11.92 -16.18 5.88
N GLY A 224 10.65 -15.77 5.74
CA GLY A 224 9.56 -16.65 5.33
C GLY A 224 9.85 -17.35 4.00
N PHE A 225 10.32 -16.58 3.01
CA PHE A 225 10.70 -17.11 1.70
C PHE A 225 11.86 -18.13 1.78
N ARG A 226 12.95 -17.77 2.48
CA ARG A 226 14.13 -18.64 2.63
C ARG A 226 13.80 -19.91 3.41
N ASN A 227 13.04 -19.79 4.48
CA ASN A 227 12.67 -20.91 5.34
C ASN A 227 11.76 -21.90 4.59
N GLU A 228 10.82 -21.40 3.77
CA GLU A 228 9.98 -22.24 2.93
C GLU A 228 10.80 -23.07 1.94
N LEU A 229 11.69 -22.42 1.17
CA LEU A 229 12.54 -23.13 0.21
C LEU A 229 13.43 -24.15 0.91
N LYS A 230 14.03 -23.79 2.05
CA LYS A 230 14.86 -24.72 2.82
C LYS A 230 14.09 -25.94 3.32
N ALA A 231 12.82 -25.76 3.71
CA ALA A 231 11.99 -26.84 4.23
C ALA A 231 11.44 -27.74 3.12
N ASN A 232 11.00 -27.16 1.99
CA ASN A 232 10.17 -27.85 1.01
C ASN A 232 10.81 -27.98 -0.39
N SER A 233 11.86 -27.21 -0.69
CA SER A 233 12.56 -27.18 -1.98
C SER A 233 14.09 -27.04 -1.83
N PRO A 234 14.77 -27.98 -1.15
CA PRO A 234 16.18 -27.83 -0.77
C PRO A 234 17.17 -27.78 -1.95
N GLU A 235 16.75 -28.16 -3.16
CA GLU A 235 17.53 -28.03 -4.40
C GLU A 235 17.42 -26.63 -5.03
N ILE A 236 16.63 -25.73 -4.43
CA ILE A 236 16.58 -24.31 -4.76
C ILE A 236 17.46 -23.54 -3.76
N ASN A 237 18.51 -22.93 -4.28
CA ASN A 237 19.48 -22.18 -3.49
C ASN A 237 19.23 -20.68 -3.60
N VAL A 238 18.97 -20.02 -2.48
CA VAL A 238 19.02 -18.55 -2.42
C VAL A 238 20.49 -18.13 -2.37
N VAL A 239 21.03 -17.71 -3.52
CA VAL A 239 22.46 -17.40 -3.68
C VAL A 239 22.85 -16.03 -3.14
N ASN A 240 21.90 -15.07 -3.12
CA ASN A 240 22.12 -13.79 -2.46
C ASN A 240 20.80 -13.08 -2.07
N VAL A 241 20.92 -12.13 -1.16
CA VAL A 241 19.89 -11.15 -0.80
C VAL A 241 20.50 -9.75 -0.87
N TYR A 242 19.93 -8.88 -1.70
CA TYR A 242 20.37 -7.49 -1.86
C TYR A 242 19.32 -6.56 -1.29
N TYR A 243 19.76 -5.54 -0.56
CA TYR A 243 18.87 -4.57 0.07
C TYR A 243 19.03 -3.18 -0.53
N MET A 244 17.92 -2.50 -0.84
CA MET A 244 17.91 -1.18 -1.46
C MET A 244 18.42 -0.08 -0.51
N ASP A 245 18.16 -0.20 0.79
CA ASP A 245 18.75 0.66 1.84
C ASP A 245 20.29 0.55 1.93
N GLN A 246 20.90 -0.47 1.31
CA GLN A 246 22.35 -0.64 1.19
C GLN A 246 22.89 -0.27 -0.19
N SER A 247 22.07 0.34 -1.05
CA SER A 247 22.42 0.72 -2.43
C SER A 247 23.72 1.52 -2.54
N ALA A 248 23.99 2.47 -1.65
CA ALA A 248 25.24 3.25 -1.69
C ALA A 248 26.49 2.35 -1.54
N ASN A 249 26.45 1.35 -0.66
CA ASN A 249 27.55 0.41 -0.47
C ASN A 249 27.68 -0.54 -1.67
N LEU A 250 26.55 -0.97 -2.25
CA LEU A 250 26.52 -1.80 -3.44
C LEU A 250 27.08 -1.06 -4.65
N ALA A 251 26.64 0.17 -4.88
CA ALA A 251 27.12 1.05 -5.95
C ALA A 251 28.64 1.27 -5.85
N LYS A 252 29.14 1.55 -4.64
CA LYS A 252 30.58 1.69 -4.40
C LYS A 252 31.33 0.40 -4.75
N SER A 253 30.82 -0.75 -4.31
CA SER A 253 31.43 -2.06 -4.60
C SER A 253 31.46 -2.34 -6.11
N ILE A 254 30.40 -2.01 -6.84
CA ILE A 254 30.33 -2.13 -8.30
C ILE A 254 31.39 -1.23 -8.96
N ALA A 255 31.41 0.06 -8.59
CA ALA A 255 32.33 1.03 -9.16
C ALA A 255 33.81 0.64 -8.92
N GLU A 256 34.12 0.08 -7.74
CA GLU A 256 35.45 -0.44 -7.42
C GLU A 256 35.83 -1.65 -8.30
N GLU A 257 34.92 -2.60 -8.50
CA GLU A 257 35.17 -3.78 -9.36
C GLU A 257 35.33 -3.38 -10.83
N GLU A 258 34.52 -2.45 -11.33
CA GLU A 258 34.65 -1.92 -12.69
C GLU A 258 35.98 -1.17 -12.88
N ALA A 259 36.40 -0.36 -11.89
CA ALA A 259 37.69 0.33 -11.92
C ALA A 259 38.87 -0.66 -11.96
N LYS A 260 38.81 -1.75 -11.16
CA LYS A 260 39.82 -2.83 -11.19
C LYS A 260 39.87 -3.51 -12.55
N LYS A 261 38.71 -3.83 -13.14
CA LYS A 261 38.63 -4.45 -14.47
C LYS A 261 39.22 -3.54 -15.54
N GLN A 262 38.85 -2.26 -15.55
CA GLN A 262 39.38 -1.26 -16.47
C GLN A 262 40.91 -1.15 -16.38
N ALA A 263 41.46 -1.07 -15.15
CA ALA A 263 42.90 -1.02 -14.95
C ALA A 263 43.61 -2.31 -15.41
N GLY A 264 43.01 -3.48 -15.15
CA GLY A 264 43.52 -4.78 -15.59
C GLY A 264 43.55 -4.94 -17.12
N GLU A 265 42.64 -4.26 -17.82
CA GLU A 265 42.57 -4.22 -19.29
C GLU A 265 43.45 -3.12 -19.91
N GLY A 266 44.29 -2.45 -19.10
CA GLY A 266 45.22 -1.40 -19.55
C GLY A 266 44.60 0.00 -19.65
N GLY A 267 43.40 0.19 -19.09
CA GLY A 267 42.75 1.49 -18.96
C GLY A 267 43.33 2.37 -17.85
N ALA A 268 42.86 3.62 -17.77
CA ALA A 268 43.28 4.55 -16.72
C ALA A 268 42.84 4.05 -15.34
N VAL A 269 43.73 4.15 -14.35
CA VAL A 269 43.42 3.87 -12.95
C VAL A 269 42.55 5.01 -12.41
N MET A 270 41.36 4.68 -11.91
CA MET A 270 40.46 5.65 -11.29
C MET A 270 40.94 6.00 -9.88
N THR A 271 40.78 7.26 -9.51
CA THR A 271 40.96 7.78 -8.14
C THR A 271 39.77 7.40 -7.25
N GLU A 272 39.94 7.48 -5.93
CA GLU A 272 38.84 7.26 -4.97
C GLU A 272 37.69 8.25 -5.20
N GLU A 273 37.97 9.50 -5.54
CA GLU A 273 36.95 10.51 -5.85
C GLU A 273 36.15 10.16 -7.11
N GLU A 274 36.81 9.65 -8.16
CA GLU A 274 36.12 9.21 -9.38
C GLU A 274 35.27 7.95 -9.15
N ILE A 275 35.75 7.03 -8.32
CA ILE A 275 34.98 5.84 -7.92
C ILE A 275 33.73 6.26 -7.13
N GLN A 276 33.88 7.16 -6.17
CA GLN A 276 32.76 7.66 -5.37
C GLN A 276 31.75 8.42 -6.24
N ALA A 277 32.21 9.31 -7.13
CA ALA A 277 31.34 10.04 -8.04
C ALA A 277 30.57 9.10 -8.98
N LYS A 278 31.19 8.00 -9.43
CA LYS A 278 30.51 6.96 -10.20
C LYS A 278 29.44 6.24 -9.38
N ALA A 279 29.77 5.85 -8.15
CA ALA A 279 28.85 5.19 -7.24
C ALA A 279 27.63 6.06 -6.91
N ASP A 280 27.84 7.35 -6.59
CA ASP A 280 26.78 8.30 -6.27
C ASP A 280 25.84 8.56 -7.46
N ALA A 281 26.31 8.33 -8.69
CA ALA A 281 25.52 8.48 -9.91
C ALA A 281 24.70 7.22 -10.26
N MET A 282 24.98 6.06 -9.65
CA MET A 282 24.29 4.82 -9.97
C MET A 282 22.87 4.81 -9.41
N THR A 283 21.91 4.43 -10.25
CA THR A 283 20.53 4.21 -9.79
C THR A 283 20.36 2.82 -9.19
N TRP A 284 19.29 2.65 -8.41
CA TRP A 284 18.94 1.33 -7.87
C TRP A 284 18.75 0.28 -8.97
N GLU A 285 18.15 0.64 -10.10
CA GLU A 285 17.93 -0.33 -11.18
C GLU A 285 19.23 -0.72 -11.89
N GLU A 286 20.19 0.19 -12.01
CA GLU A 286 21.54 -0.13 -12.49
C GLU A 286 22.26 -1.09 -11.54
N ILE A 287 22.12 -0.88 -10.22
CA ILE A 287 22.64 -1.80 -9.20
C ILE A 287 22.00 -3.18 -9.34
N VAL A 288 20.66 -3.25 -9.42
CA VAL A 288 19.93 -4.52 -9.57
C VAL A 288 20.39 -5.26 -10.82
N LYS A 289 20.53 -4.57 -11.96
CA LYS A 289 21.08 -5.14 -13.18
C LYS A 289 22.48 -5.72 -12.96
N CYS A 290 23.41 -4.97 -12.39
CA CYS A 290 24.77 -5.47 -12.12
C CYS A 290 24.75 -6.70 -11.20
N MET A 291 23.87 -6.72 -10.20
CA MET A 291 23.69 -7.89 -9.34
C MET A 291 23.11 -9.08 -10.11
N MET A 292 22.17 -8.87 -11.04
CA MET A 292 21.65 -9.94 -11.91
C MET A 292 22.71 -10.47 -12.90
N GLU A 293 23.63 -9.63 -13.37
CA GLU A 293 24.79 -10.02 -14.18
C GLU A 293 25.78 -10.87 -13.39
N ALA A 294 25.99 -10.54 -12.11
CA ALA A 294 26.85 -11.29 -11.20
C ALA A 294 26.31 -12.71 -10.89
N HIS A 295 25.02 -12.95 -11.12
CA HIS A 295 24.35 -14.25 -10.97
C HIS A 295 23.78 -14.74 -12.31
N PRO A 296 24.63 -15.18 -13.26
CA PRO A 296 24.17 -15.62 -14.57
C PRO A 296 23.30 -16.88 -14.51
N ASP A 297 23.55 -17.76 -13.53
CA ASP A 297 22.87 -19.04 -13.34
C ASP A 297 21.55 -18.93 -12.56
N ALA A 298 21.28 -17.76 -11.95
CA ALA A 298 20.01 -17.49 -11.28
C ALA A 298 18.85 -17.50 -12.28
N LYS A 299 17.84 -18.31 -11.96
CA LYS A 299 16.61 -18.47 -12.75
C LYS A 299 15.38 -17.98 -12.00
N GLY A 300 15.44 -17.83 -10.68
CA GLY A 300 14.37 -17.25 -9.89
C GLY A 300 14.76 -15.91 -9.28
N TYR A 301 13.79 -15.01 -9.20
CA TYR A 301 13.94 -13.71 -8.56
C TYR A 301 12.72 -13.41 -7.68
N PHE A 302 12.98 -12.87 -6.49
CA PHE A 302 11.95 -12.44 -5.56
C PHE A 302 12.14 -10.95 -5.23
N GLY A 303 11.12 -10.14 -5.49
CA GLY A 303 11.05 -8.74 -5.07
C GLY A 303 10.13 -8.57 -3.86
N THR A 304 10.63 -8.01 -2.77
CA THR A 304 9.84 -7.94 -1.52
C THR A 304 8.79 -6.83 -1.50
N ASN A 305 8.77 -5.92 -2.46
CA ASN A 305 7.77 -4.85 -2.60
C ASN A 305 7.64 -4.43 -4.09
N ALA A 306 6.75 -3.45 -4.33
CA ALA A 306 6.50 -2.83 -5.62
C ALA A 306 7.79 -2.38 -6.36
N ASP A 307 8.60 -1.50 -5.74
CA ASP A 307 9.74 -0.85 -6.38
C ASP A 307 10.84 -1.83 -6.76
N VAL A 308 11.13 -2.76 -5.85
CA VAL A 308 12.15 -3.77 -6.07
C VAL A 308 11.73 -4.77 -7.15
N CYS A 309 10.44 -5.11 -7.22
CA CYS A 309 9.92 -5.95 -8.30
C CYS A 309 10.07 -5.28 -9.67
N GLN A 310 9.83 -3.96 -9.78
CA GLN A 310 10.05 -3.23 -11.03
C GLN A 310 11.52 -3.16 -11.42
N ALA A 311 12.42 -2.94 -10.45
CA ALA A 311 13.85 -2.93 -10.72
C ALA A 311 14.35 -4.28 -11.27
N ILE A 312 13.83 -5.41 -10.77
CA ILE A 312 14.12 -6.75 -11.31
C ILE A 312 13.69 -6.87 -12.77
N LEU A 313 12.47 -6.42 -13.11
CA LEU A 313 11.95 -6.49 -14.48
C LEU A 313 12.76 -5.65 -15.46
N LYS A 314 13.05 -4.39 -15.09
CA LYS A 314 13.90 -3.50 -15.87
C LYS A 314 15.30 -4.08 -16.07
N GLY A 315 15.90 -4.61 -15.00
CA GLY A 315 17.18 -5.31 -15.07
C GLY A 315 17.12 -6.53 -16.00
N ALA A 316 16.06 -7.32 -15.94
CA ALA A 316 15.86 -8.45 -16.84
C ALA A 316 15.73 -8.03 -18.32
N ASP A 317 15.03 -6.93 -18.60
CA ASP A 317 14.88 -6.37 -19.94
C ASP A 317 16.21 -5.89 -20.52
N GLU A 318 16.98 -5.12 -19.74
CA GLU A 318 18.28 -4.61 -20.16
C GLU A 318 19.32 -5.72 -20.40
N LEU A 319 19.19 -6.85 -19.68
CA LEU A 319 20.03 -8.03 -19.86
C LEU A 319 19.49 -9.02 -20.89
N GLU A 320 18.35 -8.72 -21.51
CA GLU A 320 17.63 -9.63 -22.40
C GLU A 320 17.38 -11.03 -21.76
N LYS A 321 17.25 -11.08 -20.42
CA LYS A 321 16.97 -12.32 -19.67
C LYS A 321 15.49 -12.69 -19.81
N LYS A 322 15.23 -13.68 -20.68
CA LYS A 322 13.86 -14.19 -20.96
C LYS A 322 13.50 -15.46 -20.20
N ASP A 323 14.49 -16.30 -19.91
CA ASP A 323 14.30 -17.60 -19.25
C ASP A 323 14.56 -17.48 -17.75
N ILE A 324 13.67 -16.74 -17.07
CA ILE A 324 13.67 -16.51 -15.62
C ILE A 324 12.23 -16.52 -15.10
N LYS A 325 12.08 -16.63 -13.77
CA LYS A 325 10.82 -16.57 -13.05
C LYS A 325 10.89 -15.53 -11.94
N ILE A 326 9.87 -14.69 -11.85
CA ILE A 326 9.80 -13.56 -10.92
C ILE A 326 8.53 -13.73 -10.08
N VAL A 327 8.66 -13.62 -8.76
CA VAL A 327 7.54 -13.42 -7.84
C VAL A 327 7.74 -12.11 -7.08
N GLY A 328 6.64 -11.44 -6.75
CA GLY A 328 6.72 -10.11 -6.14
C GLY A 328 5.65 -9.86 -5.09
N PHE A 329 5.72 -8.68 -4.49
CA PHE A 329 4.69 -8.12 -3.61
C PHE A 329 4.10 -6.85 -4.24
N ASP A 330 2.93 -6.51 -3.73
CA ASP A 330 2.12 -5.35 -4.07
C ASP A 330 1.49 -5.42 -5.46
N GLY A 331 0.44 -4.62 -5.65
CA GLY A 331 -0.35 -4.59 -6.87
C GLY A 331 -0.67 -3.18 -7.35
N GLY A 332 0.31 -2.29 -7.27
CA GLY A 332 0.24 -1.00 -7.96
C GLY A 332 0.11 -1.18 -9.47
N GLU A 333 -0.29 -0.11 -10.17
CA GLU A 333 -0.62 -0.17 -11.61
C GLU A 333 0.50 -0.81 -12.46
N GLU A 334 1.76 -0.47 -12.20
CA GLU A 334 2.91 -1.03 -12.93
C GLU A 334 3.14 -2.51 -12.61
N GLN A 335 2.93 -2.92 -11.35
CA GLN A 335 3.07 -4.31 -10.92
C GLN A 335 1.98 -5.16 -11.57
N ILE A 336 0.74 -4.66 -11.59
CA ILE A 336 -0.37 -5.35 -12.24
C ILE A 336 -0.14 -5.50 -13.75
N LYS A 337 0.35 -4.46 -14.43
CA LYS A 337 0.75 -4.56 -15.85
C LYS A 337 1.85 -5.60 -16.08
N SER A 338 2.76 -5.78 -15.12
CA SER A 338 3.84 -6.76 -15.26
C SER A 338 3.36 -8.21 -15.33
N LEU A 339 2.13 -8.52 -14.87
CA LEU A 339 1.55 -9.86 -14.97
C LEU A 339 1.33 -10.31 -16.41
N ASP A 340 1.29 -9.38 -17.37
CA ASP A 340 1.24 -9.74 -18.80
C ASP A 340 2.54 -10.38 -19.29
N ASP A 341 3.66 -10.15 -18.60
CA ASP A 341 4.95 -10.74 -18.87
C ASP A 341 5.04 -12.17 -18.31
N ASP A 342 5.32 -13.14 -19.18
CA ASP A 342 5.36 -14.57 -18.81
C ASP A 342 6.53 -14.95 -17.85
N ARG A 343 7.45 -14.00 -17.58
CA ARG A 343 8.47 -14.14 -16.51
C ARG A 343 7.86 -13.93 -15.13
N VAL A 344 6.79 -13.13 -14.99
CA VAL A 344 6.13 -12.88 -13.70
C VAL A 344 5.14 -14.00 -13.39
N VAL A 345 5.49 -14.83 -12.40
CA VAL A 345 4.66 -15.97 -11.97
C VAL A 345 3.44 -15.50 -11.18
N GLY A 346 3.60 -14.42 -10.42
CA GLY A 346 2.50 -13.76 -9.71
C GLY A 346 2.99 -12.84 -8.60
N LEU A 347 2.03 -12.16 -8.00
CA LEU A 347 2.24 -11.12 -7.01
C LEU A 347 1.42 -11.40 -5.76
N ILE A 348 1.98 -11.11 -4.60
CA ILE A 348 1.24 -11.01 -3.35
C ILE A 348 0.60 -9.62 -3.31
N LEU A 349 -0.71 -9.56 -3.55
CA LEU A 349 -1.50 -8.35 -3.33
C LEU A 349 -1.89 -8.24 -1.86
N GLN A 350 -1.43 -7.18 -1.22
CA GLN A 350 -1.75 -6.86 0.18
C GLN A 350 -3.11 -6.16 0.31
N ASN A 351 -3.47 -5.77 1.53
CA ASN A 351 -4.73 -5.09 1.84
C ASN A 351 -4.50 -3.79 2.64
N PRO A 352 -3.87 -2.76 2.03
CA PRO A 352 -3.57 -1.50 2.72
C PRO A 352 -4.82 -0.78 3.26
N PHE A 353 -5.95 -0.88 2.56
CA PHE A 353 -7.22 -0.30 3.02
C PHE A 353 -7.62 -0.90 4.37
N ALA A 354 -7.64 -2.23 4.48
CA ALA A 354 -8.00 -2.89 5.73
C ALA A 354 -6.97 -2.64 6.83
N MET A 355 -5.67 -2.48 6.51
CA MET A 355 -4.66 -2.08 7.50
C MET A 355 -5.00 -0.71 8.10
N GLY A 356 -5.26 0.30 7.25
CA GLY A 356 -5.64 1.63 7.72
C GLY A 356 -6.90 1.61 8.58
N TYR A 357 -7.93 0.88 8.12
CA TYR A 357 -9.19 0.75 8.85
C TYR A 357 -9.00 0.04 10.20
N ALA A 358 -8.40 -1.16 10.19
CA ALA A 358 -8.21 -1.97 11.38
C ALA A 358 -7.32 -1.30 12.43
N THR A 359 -6.32 -0.52 12.00
CA THR A 359 -5.44 0.24 12.90
C THR A 359 -6.23 1.29 13.67
N VAL A 360 -7.14 2.03 13.00
CA VAL A 360 -8.03 2.99 13.68
C VAL A 360 -8.95 2.28 14.66
N ILE A 361 -9.49 1.11 14.29
CA ILE A 361 -10.33 0.32 15.19
C ILE A 361 -9.55 -0.20 16.42
N ALA A 362 -8.36 -0.74 16.22
CA ALA A 362 -7.49 -1.20 17.30
C ALA A 362 -7.08 -0.05 18.22
N ALA A 363 -6.75 1.12 17.65
CA ALA A 363 -6.42 2.33 18.38
C ALA A 363 -7.62 2.84 19.20
N ALA A 364 -8.82 2.86 18.62
CA ALA A 364 -10.05 3.21 19.32
C ALA A 364 -10.36 2.26 20.49
N ARG A 365 -10.13 0.95 20.32
CA ARG A 365 -10.27 -0.03 21.40
C ARG A 365 -9.27 0.24 22.53
N ALA A 366 -8.02 0.49 22.19
CA ALA A 366 -6.98 0.78 23.17
C ALA A 366 -7.27 2.08 23.94
N ALA A 367 -7.69 3.15 23.25
CA ALA A 367 -8.11 4.41 23.87
C ALA A 367 -9.28 4.24 24.86
N LEU A 368 -10.12 3.23 24.67
CA LEU A 368 -11.23 2.89 25.57
C LEU A 368 -10.83 1.93 26.70
N GLY A 369 -9.57 1.53 26.79
CA GLY A 369 -9.10 0.49 27.71
C GLY A 369 -9.71 -0.88 27.42
N MET A 370 -10.15 -1.12 26.18
CA MET A 370 -10.67 -2.40 25.74
C MET A 370 -9.53 -3.30 25.30
N GLY A 371 -9.64 -4.60 25.58
CA GLY A 371 -8.64 -5.57 25.12
C GLY A 371 -8.54 -5.65 23.60
N ASN A 372 -7.32 -5.83 23.11
CA ASN A 372 -7.00 -6.09 21.71
C ASN A 372 -6.48 -7.52 21.50
N GLU A 373 -6.68 -8.05 20.31
CA GLU A 373 -5.87 -9.14 19.79
C GLU A 373 -4.45 -8.63 19.50
N ALA A 374 -3.45 -9.43 19.84
CA ALA A 374 -2.06 -9.07 19.59
C ALA A 374 -1.75 -8.91 18.10
N PHE A 375 -2.44 -9.67 17.25
CA PHE A 375 -2.26 -9.63 15.80
C PHE A 375 -3.61 -9.64 15.06
N VAL A 376 -3.76 -8.68 14.14
CA VAL A 376 -4.89 -8.57 13.22
C VAL A 376 -4.34 -8.74 11.81
N ASP A 377 -4.63 -9.91 11.21
CA ASP A 377 -4.19 -10.22 9.84
C ASP A 377 -5.09 -9.48 8.84
N SER A 378 -4.50 -8.59 8.03
CA SER A 378 -5.20 -7.91 6.94
C SER A 378 -5.51 -8.83 5.75
N GLY A 379 -4.86 -10.00 5.71
CA GLY A 379 -4.90 -10.94 4.62
C GLY A 379 -4.10 -10.50 3.40
N TYR A 380 -3.95 -11.41 2.46
CA TYR A 380 -3.34 -11.18 1.16
C TYR A 380 -4.01 -12.05 0.08
N THR A 381 -3.83 -11.68 -1.18
CA THR A 381 -4.28 -12.45 -2.34
C THR A 381 -3.11 -12.77 -3.26
N TRP A 382 -2.98 -14.03 -3.68
CA TRP A 382 -2.06 -14.40 -4.77
C TRP A 382 -2.68 -14.05 -6.12
N VAL A 383 -2.09 -13.07 -6.81
CA VAL A 383 -2.58 -12.54 -8.09
C VAL A 383 -1.69 -13.03 -9.24
N THR A 384 -2.33 -13.46 -10.31
CA THR A 384 -1.69 -13.94 -11.54
C THR A 384 -2.42 -13.36 -12.75
N LYS A 385 -1.81 -13.48 -13.94
CA LYS A 385 -2.44 -13.18 -15.23
C LYS A 385 -3.82 -13.82 -15.41
N ASP A 386 -4.03 -15.02 -14.86
CA ASP A 386 -5.28 -15.78 -15.00
C ASP A 386 -6.43 -15.27 -14.11
N ASN A 387 -6.10 -14.55 -13.03
CA ASN A 387 -7.10 -14.14 -12.05
C ASN A 387 -7.24 -12.63 -11.89
N VAL A 388 -6.31 -11.85 -12.42
CA VAL A 388 -6.26 -10.39 -12.23
C VAL A 388 -7.56 -9.69 -12.66
N ASP A 389 -8.20 -10.15 -13.73
CA ASP A 389 -9.45 -9.57 -14.25
C ASP A 389 -10.71 -9.95 -13.44
N LYS A 390 -10.59 -10.81 -12.43
CA LYS A 390 -11.73 -11.14 -11.57
C LYS A 390 -12.15 -9.89 -10.82
N LYS A 391 -13.46 -9.57 -10.87
CA LYS A 391 -14.04 -8.40 -10.19
C LYS A 391 -13.62 -8.27 -8.72
N THR A 392 -13.48 -9.39 -8.01
CA THR A 392 -13.03 -9.41 -6.61
C THR A 392 -11.60 -8.92 -6.43
N ILE A 393 -10.70 -9.21 -7.37
CA ILE A 393 -9.31 -8.73 -7.34
C ILE A 393 -9.24 -7.29 -7.85
N GLN A 394 -9.94 -6.96 -8.94
CA GLN A 394 -10.04 -5.58 -9.44
C GLN A 394 -10.52 -4.61 -8.37
N ASN A 395 -11.47 -5.03 -7.53
CA ASN A 395 -11.94 -4.26 -6.40
C ASN A 395 -10.89 -4.05 -5.30
N MET A 396 -9.80 -4.83 -5.29
CA MET A 396 -8.72 -4.78 -4.31
C MET A 396 -7.44 -4.09 -4.80
N LEU A 397 -7.37 -3.72 -6.08
CA LEU A 397 -6.22 -3.01 -6.64
C LEU A 397 -6.24 -1.54 -6.18
N TYR A 398 -5.04 -0.99 -6.03
CA TYR A 398 -4.78 0.40 -5.63
C TYR A 398 -3.80 1.07 -6.57
#